data_AF-A0A851NAQ7-F1
#
_entry.id   AF-A0A851NAQ7-F1
#
_cell.length_a   1.000
_cell.length_b   1.000
_cell.length_c   1.000
_cell.angle_alpha   90.00
_cell.angle_beta   90.00
_cell.angle_gamma   90.00
#
_symmetry.space_group_name_H-M   'P 1'
#
loop_
_entity.id
_entity.type
_entity.pdbx_description
1 polymer ?
#
loop_
_entity_poly.entity_id
_entity_poly.type
_entity_poly.pdbx_seq_one_letter_code
_entity_poly.pdbx_strand_id
1 'polypeptide(L)'
;FLQVYDSIRRGSYPEILQNLALAARSLPEPQPKELLQQLCTQVQGGAKPHLAQLLAVRSLFSGSPLVLSRLQVDHVRALSQVLFLTPHLPGVLLRHRLLSHVLEIRHLDRALQLLGLGQLSEDELRA
;
A
#
# COMPACT_ATOMS: atom_id res chain seq x y z
N PHE A 1 -9.32 -15.08 -15.49
CA PHE A 1 -9.13 -13.66 -15.13
C PHE A 1 -8.58 -13.48 -13.73
N LEU A 2 -9.30 -13.87 -12.66
CA LEU A 2 -8.81 -13.73 -11.27
C LEU A 2 -7.43 -14.37 -11.03
N GLN A 3 -7.19 -15.61 -11.48
CA GLN A 3 -5.90 -16.28 -11.29
C GLN A 3 -4.71 -15.57 -11.96
N VAL A 4 -4.93 -14.95 -13.13
CA VAL A 4 -3.91 -14.16 -13.84
C VAL A 4 -3.62 -12.87 -13.09
N TYR A 5 -4.65 -12.28 -12.48
CA TYR A 5 -4.47 -11.10 -11.65
C TYR A 5 -3.76 -11.44 -10.33
N ASP A 6 -4.15 -12.53 -9.66
CA ASP A 6 -3.51 -12.99 -8.44
C ASP A 6 -2.04 -13.36 -8.65
N SER A 7 -1.66 -13.82 -9.85
CA SER A 7 -0.25 -14.06 -10.19
C SER A 7 0.50 -12.75 -10.41
N ILE A 8 -0.07 -11.78 -11.13
CA ILE A 8 0.51 -10.44 -11.31
C ILE A 8 0.70 -9.77 -9.96
N ARG A 9 -0.35 -9.72 -9.13
CA ARG A 9 -0.33 -9.12 -7.80
C ARG A 9 0.72 -9.77 -6.89
N ARG A 10 0.83 -11.11 -6.91
CA ARG A 10 1.88 -11.82 -6.18
C ARG A 10 3.28 -11.49 -6.70
N GLY A 11 3.43 -11.34 -8.02
CA GLY A 11 4.69 -10.95 -8.66
C GLY A 11 5.15 -9.53 -8.32
N SER A 12 4.22 -8.61 -8.02
CA SER A 12 4.55 -7.22 -7.67
C SER A 12 5.00 -7.04 -6.20
N TYR A 13 4.68 -7.97 -5.29
CA TYR A 13 5.00 -7.82 -3.87
C TYR A 13 6.50 -7.72 -3.55
N PRO A 14 7.39 -8.55 -4.14
CA PRO A 14 8.82 -8.41 -3.93
C PRO A 14 9.34 -7.01 -4.33
N GLU A 15 8.88 -6.48 -5.47
CA GLU A 15 9.24 -5.15 -5.96
C GLU A 15 8.75 -4.04 -5.01
N ILE A 16 7.53 -4.16 -4.47
CA ILE A 16 7.00 -3.22 -3.46
C ILE A 16 7.88 -3.22 -2.21
N LEU A 17 8.20 -4.40 -1.69
CA LEU A 17 9.02 -4.53 -0.47
C LEU A 17 10.45 -4.02 -0.70
N GLN A 18 11.02 -4.24 -1.88
CA GLN A 18 12.33 -3.72 -2.25
C GLN A 18 12.31 -2.18 -2.32
N ASN A 19 11.33 -1.59 -3.00
CA ASN A 19 11.18 -0.15 -3.09
C ASN A 19 10.91 0.50 -1.73
N LEU A 20 10.13 -0.16 -0.87
CA LEU A 20 9.90 0.27 0.51
C LEU A 20 11.20 0.25 1.34
N ALA A 21 11.98 -0.83 1.25
CA ALA A 21 13.27 -0.94 1.92
C ALA A 21 14.28 0.11 1.43
N LEU A 22 14.24 0.47 0.15
CA LEU A 22 15.04 1.57 -0.41
C LEU A 22 14.60 2.91 0.15
N ALA A 23 13.29 3.20 0.15
CA ALA A 23 12.76 4.45 0.69
C ALA A 23 13.03 4.60 2.20
N ALA A 24 13.04 3.48 2.95
CA ALA A 24 13.39 3.45 4.36
C ALA A 24 14.83 3.92 4.62
N ARG A 25 15.76 3.76 3.67
CA ARG A 25 17.16 4.21 3.83
C ARG A 25 17.27 5.72 4.02
N SER A 26 16.34 6.47 3.44
CA SER A 26 16.24 7.93 3.50
C SER A 26 15.55 8.46 4.75
N LEU A 27 15.13 7.58 5.68
CA LEU A 27 14.55 7.99 6.95
C LEU A 27 15.62 8.61 7.86
N PRO A 28 15.30 9.73 8.56
CA PRO A 28 16.25 10.42 9.43
C PRO A 28 16.49 9.68 10.75
N GLU A 29 15.46 9.02 11.30
CA GLU A 29 15.54 8.35 12.59
C GLU A 29 16.04 6.90 12.46
N PRO A 30 17.03 6.47 13.26
CA PRO A 30 17.64 5.15 13.13
C PRO A 30 16.72 4.00 13.57
N GLN A 31 16.01 4.15 14.70
CA GLN A 31 15.16 3.08 15.22
C GLN A 31 13.97 2.72 14.29
N PRO A 32 13.16 3.69 13.79
CA PRO A 32 12.06 3.37 12.89
C PRO A 32 12.55 2.85 11.54
N LYS A 33 13.72 3.30 11.08
CA LYS A 33 14.39 2.81 9.87
C LYS A 33 14.75 1.34 9.99
N GLU A 34 15.43 0.95 11.06
CA GLU A 34 15.81 -0.45 11.31
C GLU A 34 14.58 -1.34 11.42
N LEU A 35 13.56 -0.90 12.17
CA LEU A 35 12.31 -1.64 12.31
C LEU A 35 11.61 -1.84 10.95
N LEU A 36 11.51 -0.80 10.12
CA LEU A 36 10.89 -0.91 8.80
C LEU A 36 11.66 -1.84 7.87
N GLN A 37 13.00 -1.82 7.92
CA GLN A 37 13.84 -2.75 7.16
C GLN A 37 13.67 -4.20 7.62
N GLN A 38 13.63 -4.45 8.93
CA GLN A 38 13.35 -5.77 9.51
C GLN A 38 11.97 -6.28 9.11
N LEU A 39 10.96 -5.42 9.10
CA LEU A 39 9.62 -5.80 8.65
C LEU A 39 9.59 -6.18 7.17
N CYS A 40 10.33 -5.45 6.32
CA CYS A 40 10.45 -5.79 4.90
C CYS A 40 11.08 -7.18 4.70
N THR A 41 12.17 -7.50 5.41
CA THR A 41 12.83 -8.80 5.31
C THR A 41 11.99 -9.93 5.90
N GLN A 42 11.28 -9.69 7.00
CA GLN A 42 10.34 -10.65 7.59
C GLN A 42 9.23 -11.02 6.61
N VAL A 43 8.57 -10.03 6.01
CA VAL A 43 7.49 -10.27 5.05
C VAL A 43 8.01 -10.95 3.79
N GLN A 44 9.20 -10.58 3.29
CA GLN A 44 9.85 -11.29 2.17
C GLN A 44 10.15 -12.75 2.50
N GLY A 45 10.54 -13.04 3.74
CA GLY A 45 10.75 -14.41 4.25
C GLY A 45 9.47 -15.19 4.55
N GLY A 46 8.28 -14.60 4.29
CA GLY A 46 6.99 -15.24 4.55
C GLY A 46 6.51 -15.16 6.01
N ALA A 47 7.23 -14.43 6.87
CA ALA A 47 6.82 -14.23 8.25
C ALA A 47 5.70 -13.17 8.34
N LYS A 48 4.80 -13.35 9.32
CA LYS A 48 3.72 -12.40 9.62
C LYS A 48 4.19 -11.44 10.72
N PRO A 49 4.32 -10.13 10.44
CA PRO A 49 4.73 -9.17 11.45
C PRO A 49 3.66 -8.98 12.53
N HIS A 50 4.09 -8.67 13.75
CA HIS A 50 3.16 -8.43 14.87
C HIS A 50 2.48 -7.07 14.71
N LEU A 51 1.23 -6.96 15.16
CA LEU A 51 0.45 -5.70 15.11
C LEU A 51 1.19 -4.54 15.77
N ALA A 52 1.84 -4.77 16.92
CA ALA A 52 2.60 -3.74 17.62
C ALA A 52 3.74 -3.15 16.76
N GLN A 53 4.42 -3.98 15.97
CA GLN A 53 5.49 -3.56 15.07
C GLN A 53 4.92 -2.73 13.90
N LEU A 54 3.77 -3.13 13.36
CA LEU A 54 3.07 -2.38 12.31
C LEU A 54 2.60 -1.01 12.80
N LEU A 55 2.07 -0.94 14.02
CA LEU A 55 1.63 0.31 14.64
C LEU A 55 2.81 1.26 14.91
N ALA A 56 3.96 0.73 15.30
CA ALA A 56 5.18 1.51 15.54
C ALA A 56 5.71 2.20 14.27
N VAL A 57 5.54 1.62 13.09
CA VAL A 57 5.95 2.23 11.80
C VAL A 57 4.86 3.07 11.13
N ARG A 58 3.63 3.08 11.66
CA ARG A 58 2.47 3.75 11.03
C ARG A 58 2.71 5.24 10.77
N SER A 59 3.33 5.94 11.73
CA SER A 59 3.59 7.38 11.62
C SER A 59 4.53 7.72 10.46
N LEU A 60 5.42 6.81 10.07
CA LEU A 60 6.38 7.02 8.98
C LEU A 60 5.69 7.28 7.63
N PHE A 61 4.49 6.72 7.43
CA PHE A 61 3.70 6.89 6.20
C PHE A 61 2.90 8.19 6.14
N SER A 62 2.85 8.95 7.24
CA SER A 62 2.17 10.26 7.29
C SER A 62 3.07 11.41 6.83
N GLY A 63 4.37 11.18 6.64
CA GLY A 63 5.35 12.20 6.29
C GLY A 63 6.30 11.77 5.16
N SER A 64 7.21 12.68 4.80
CA SER A 64 8.33 12.34 3.92
C SER A 64 9.28 11.39 4.63
N PRO A 65 9.83 10.34 3.99
CA PRO A 65 9.81 10.06 2.55
C PRO A 65 8.75 9.04 2.08
N LEU A 66 7.95 8.44 2.99
CA LEU A 66 7.07 7.33 2.64
C LEU A 66 5.66 7.75 2.19
N VAL A 67 5.35 9.04 2.22
CA VAL A 67 4.08 9.57 1.73
C VAL A 67 3.87 9.23 0.25
N LEU A 68 2.65 8.79 -0.10
CA LEU A 68 2.27 8.37 -1.46
C LEU A 68 2.61 9.41 -2.55
N SER A 69 2.54 10.71 -2.21
CA SER A 69 2.84 11.80 -3.14
C SER A 69 4.33 11.90 -3.52
N ARG A 70 5.23 11.36 -2.69
CA ARG A 70 6.69 11.41 -2.87
C ARG A 70 7.31 10.07 -3.25
N LEU A 71 6.50 9.01 -3.38
CA LEU A 71 6.99 7.71 -3.84
C LEU A 71 7.57 7.80 -5.25
N GLN A 72 8.66 7.04 -5.47
CA GLN A 72 9.27 6.86 -6.78
C GLN A 72 8.28 6.24 -7.77
N VAL A 73 8.44 6.53 -9.05
CA VAL A 73 7.49 6.11 -10.10
C VAL A 73 7.37 4.59 -10.17
N ASP A 74 8.47 3.85 -10.00
CA ASP A 74 8.45 2.39 -10.01
C ASP A 74 7.66 1.81 -8.83
N HIS A 75 7.81 2.40 -7.63
CA HIS A 75 7.00 2.03 -6.47
C HIS A 75 5.51 2.33 -6.70
N VAL A 76 5.18 3.48 -7.29
CA VAL A 76 3.79 3.84 -7.65
C VAL A 76 3.23 2.86 -8.69
N ARG A 77 4.04 2.40 -9.65
CA ARG A 77 3.67 1.37 -10.63
C ARG A 77 3.36 0.05 -9.99
N ALA A 78 4.22 -0.44 -9.11
CA ALA A 78 4.01 -1.69 -8.41
C ALA A 78 2.76 -1.64 -7.52
N LEU A 79 2.54 -0.53 -6.79
CA LEU A 79 1.33 -0.32 -5.99
C LEU A 79 0.06 -0.27 -6.85
N SER A 80 0.13 0.38 -8.01
CA SER A 80 -1.00 0.48 -8.95
C SER A 80 -1.41 -0.89 -9.48
N GLN A 81 -0.45 -1.78 -9.75
CA GLN A 81 -0.73 -3.16 -10.17
C GLN A 81 -1.45 -3.96 -9.09
N VAL A 82 -1.11 -3.75 -7.82
CA VAL A 82 -1.76 -4.44 -6.68
C VAL A 82 -3.16 -3.91 -6.40
N LEU A 83 -3.41 -2.63 -6.68
CA LEU A 83 -4.67 -1.94 -6.45
C LEU A 83 -5.59 -1.90 -7.68
N PHE A 84 -5.39 -2.82 -8.64
CA PHE A 84 -6.26 -2.95 -9.82
C PHE A 84 -6.30 -1.69 -10.72
N LEU A 85 -5.27 -0.83 -10.66
CA LEU A 85 -5.16 0.38 -11.47
C LEU A 85 -4.35 0.12 -12.74
N THR A 86 -4.69 0.78 -13.86
CA THR A 86 -3.98 0.61 -15.14
C THR A 86 -2.53 1.14 -15.04
N PRO A 87 -1.50 0.26 -15.08
CA PRO A 87 -0.12 0.64 -14.76
C PRO A 87 0.64 1.28 -15.93
N HIS A 88 0.05 1.30 -17.14
CA HIS A 88 0.68 1.78 -18.38
C HIS A 88 0.60 3.30 -18.56
N LEU A 89 0.11 4.03 -17.56
CA LEU A 89 0.00 5.48 -17.61
C LEU A 89 1.34 6.17 -17.28
N PRO A 90 1.58 7.38 -17.81
CA PRO A 90 2.67 8.25 -17.36
C PRO A 90 2.67 8.40 -15.83
N GLY A 91 3.86 8.48 -15.21
CA GLY A 91 4.01 8.44 -13.75
C GLY A 91 3.20 9.49 -12.98
N VAL A 92 2.98 10.68 -13.55
CA VAL A 92 2.16 11.74 -12.94
C VAL A 92 0.68 11.34 -12.89
N LEU A 93 0.14 10.82 -14.00
CA LEU A 93 -1.25 10.35 -14.08
C LEU A 93 -1.46 9.13 -13.18
N LEU A 94 -0.47 8.23 -13.16
CA LEU A 94 -0.51 7.07 -12.31
C LEU A 94 -0.57 7.44 -10.83
N ARG A 95 0.26 8.41 -10.41
CA ARG A 95 0.22 8.95 -9.04
C ARG A 95 -1.12 9.60 -8.72
N HIS A 96 -1.65 10.43 -9.63
CA HIS A 96 -2.96 11.06 -9.44
C HIS A 96 -4.08 10.02 -9.29
N ARG A 97 -4.05 8.98 -10.13
CA ARG A 97 -5.03 7.88 -10.07
C ARG A 97 -4.92 7.09 -8.78
N LEU A 98 -3.71 6.74 -8.35
CA LEU A 98 -3.47 6.06 -7.08
C LEU A 98 -4.01 6.86 -5.90
N LEU A 99 -3.70 8.15 -5.84
CA LEU A 99 -4.19 9.04 -4.77
C LEU A 99 -5.71 9.17 -4.79
N SER A 100 -6.31 9.35 -5.97
CA SER A 100 -7.77 9.44 -6.11
C SER A 100 -8.46 8.17 -5.65
N HIS A 101 -7.91 7.00 -6.01
CA HIS A 101 -8.43 5.71 -5.60
C HIS A 101 -8.34 5.48 -4.07
N VAL A 102 -7.23 5.88 -3.43
CA VAL A 102 -7.12 5.81 -1.97
C VAL A 102 -8.12 6.74 -1.29
N LEU A 103 -8.39 7.92 -1.86
CA LEU A 103 -9.42 8.82 -1.36
C LEU A 103 -10.82 8.24 -1.51
N GLU A 104 -11.12 7.61 -2.64
CA GLU A 104 -12.37 6.89 -2.89
C GLU A 104 -12.61 5.81 -1.83
N ILE A 105 -11.61 4.94 -1.59
CA ILE A 105 -11.66 3.92 -0.51
C ILE A 105 -11.93 4.59 0.83
N ARG A 106 -11.22 5.68 1.16
CA ARG A 106 -11.44 6.40 2.43
C ARG A 106 -12.85 6.99 2.53
N HIS A 107 -13.41 7.48 1.43
CA HIS A 107 -14.77 8.00 1.39
C HIS A 107 -15.78 6.88 1.60
N LEU A 108 -15.57 5.72 0.98
CA LEU A 108 -16.36 4.51 1.21
C LEU A 108 -16.26 4.07 2.66
N ASP A 109 -15.07 3.93 3.23
CA ASP A 109 -14.86 3.57 4.65
C ASP A 109 -15.60 4.51 5.60
N ARG A 110 -15.56 5.81 5.32
CA ARG A 110 -16.28 6.80 6.13
C ARG A 110 -17.79 6.68 5.97
N ALA A 111 -18.29 6.44 4.76
CA ALA A 111 -19.71 6.19 4.52
C ALA A 111 -20.17 4.92 5.24
N LEU A 112 -19.38 3.84 5.19
CA LEU A 112 -19.61 2.59 5.90
C LEU A 112 -19.65 2.78 7.42
N GLN A 113 -18.75 3.60 7.96
CA GLN A 113 -18.75 3.95 9.39
C GLN A 113 -20.01 4.72 9.81
N LEU A 114 -20.56 5.58 8.93
CA LEU A 114 -21.74 6.40 9.21
C LEU A 114 -23.05 5.63 9.03
N LEU A 115 -23.16 4.81 7.99
CA LEU A 115 -24.38 4.06 7.63
C LEU A 115 -24.48 2.72 8.39
N GLY A 116 -23.35 2.17 8.82
CA GLY A 116 -23.26 0.85 9.46
C GLY A 116 -23.30 -0.29 8.43
N LEU A 117 -22.58 -1.38 8.72
CA LEU A 117 -22.50 -2.57 7.86
C LEU A 117 -23.86 -3.28 7.63
N GLY A 118 -24.86 -2.99 8.47
CA GLY A 118 -26.20 -3.59 8.39
C GLY A 118 -27.12 -2.98 7.32
N GLN A 119 -26.71 -1.91 6.65
CA GLN A 119 -27.45 -1.28 5.56
C GLN A 119 -26.91 -1.67 4.16
N LEU A 120 -25.87 -2.50 4.10
CA LEU A 120 -25.30 -2.99 2.85
C LEU A 120 -26.03 -4.27 2.43
N SER A 121 -26.34 -4.38 1.14
CA SER A 121 -26.78 -5.64 0.56
C SER A 121 -25.64 -6.68 0.58
N GLU A 122 -25.97 -7.97 0.53
CA GLU A 122 -24.95 -9.03 0.47
C GLU A 122 -24.02 -8.89 -0.73
N ASP A 123 -24.51 -8.31 -1.83
CA ASP A 123 -23.73 -8.10 -3.05
C ASP A 123 -22.73 -6.95 -2.91
N GLU A 124 -23.09 -5.88 -2.18
CA GLU A 124 -22.17 -4.77 -1.85
C GLU A 124 -21.09 -5.18 -0.83
N LEU A 125 -21.38 -6.17 0.02
CA LEU A 125 -20.40 -6.74 0.96
C LEU A 125 -19.40 -7.70 0.29
N ARG A 126 -19.76 -8.32 -0.84
CA ARG A 126 -18.89 -9.25 -1.58
C ARG A 126 -18.02 -8.58 -2.64
N ALA A 127 -18.39 -7.38 -3.09
CA ALA A 127 -17.69 -6.62 -4.14
C ALA A 127 -16.39 -5.98 -3.63
#